data_AF-Q98MR1-F1
#
_entry.id   AF-Q98MR1-F1
#
_cell.length_a   1.000
_cell.length_b   1.000
_cell.length_c   1.000
_cell.angle_alpha   90.00
_cell.angle_beta   90.00
_cell.angle_gamma   90.00
#
_symmetry.space_group_name_H-M   'P 1'
#
loop_
_entity.id
_entity.type
_entity.pdbx_description
1 polymer ?
#
loop_
_entity_poly.entity_id
_entity_poly.type
_entity_poly.pdbx_seq_one_letter_code
_entity_poly.pdbx_strand_id
1 'polypeptide(L)'
;MPDVAGAQASVNSHSKTPNKKFTLTVKIEPDGQTMCLDGRVAWAMKQLIDAGKGGCTAITHPGPRWSDYVFKARALGFVIETVHEGHGGQFPGHHARYLLHTKLSILEDMAVAA
;
A
#
# COMPACT_ATOMS: atom_id res chain seq x y z
N MET A 1 0.04 9.78 -53.76
CA MET A 1 -0.69 9.01 -52.73
C MET A 1 -0.58 7.55 -53.10
N PRO A 2 -0.13 6.70 -52.17
CA PRO A 2 -1.11 5.99 -51.35
C PRO A 2 -0.88 6.14 -49.85
N ASP A 3 -2.01 6.22 -49.17
CA ASP A 3 -2.24 6.17 -47.73
C ASP A 3 -2.13 4.70 -47.27
N VAL A 4 -1.36 4.43 -46.21
CA VAL A 4 -1.46 3.15 -45.49
C VAL A 4 -1.61 3.45 -44.01
N ALA A 5 -2.87 3.64 -43.62
CA ALA A 5 -3.33 3.65 -42.25
C ALA A 5 -2.96 2.33 -41.53
N GLY A 6 -1.94 2.38 -40.69
CA GLY A 6 -1.63 1.35 -39.69
C GLY A 6 -2.21 1.71 -38.33
N ALA A 7 -3.53 1.72 -38.18
CA ALA A 7 -4.14 1.85 -36.86
C ALA A 7 -4.01 0.51 -36.12
N GLN A 8 -2.98 0.37 -35.26
CA GLN A 8 -2.91 -0.75 -34.33
C GLN A 8 -4.06 -0.65 -33.33
N ALA A 9 -4.95 -1.65 -33.36
CA ALA A 9 -6.02 -1.79 -32.38
C ALA A 9 -5.45 -1.90 -30.97
N SER A 10 -5.95 -1.07 -30.05
CA SER A 10 -5.59 -1.09 -28.62
C SER A 10 -6.02 -2.41 -27.99
N VAL A 11 -5.07 -3.29 -27.69
CA VAL A 11 -5.30 -4.58 -27.01
C VAL A 11 -5.56 -4.40 -25.51
N ASN A 12 -6.67 -3.79 -25.12
CA ASN A 12 -7.12 -3.81 -23.72
C ASN A 12 -8.00 -5.04 -23.46
N SER A 13 -7.39 -6.23 -23.54
CA SER A 13 -8.03 -7.49 -23.14
C SER A 13 -8.13 -7.56 -21.62
N HIS A 14 -9.25 -7.08 -21.07
CA HIS A 14 -9.57 -7.30 -19.66
C HIS A 14 -10.05 -8.75 -19.49
N SER A 15 -9.24 -9.60 -18.86
CA SER A 15 -9.62 -10.98 -18.54
C SER A 15 -10.88 -11.02 -17.67
N LYS A 16 -11.79 -11.95 -17.97
CA LYS A 16 -13.10 -12.13 -17.31
C LYS A 16 -13.01 -12.79 -15.93
N THR A 17 -11.81 -13.12 -15.47
CA THR A 17 -11.56 -13.74 -14.16
C THR A 17 -11.59 -12.65 -13.08
N PRO A 18 -12.26 -12.85 -11.93
CA PRO A 18 -12.16 -11.91 -10.82
C PRO A 18 -10.69 -11.77 -10.42
N ASN A 19 -10.16 -10.55 -10.51
CA ASN A 19 -8.77 -10.25 -10.17
C ASN A 19 -8.62 -10.51 -8.66
N LYS A 20 -7.96 -11.62 -8.32
CA LYS A 20 -7.63 -11.98 -6.95
C LYS A 20 -6.63 -10.96 -6.41
N LYS A 21 -7.15 -9.94 -5.72
CA LYS A 21 -6.37 -8.93 -5.03
C LYS A 21 -6.12 -9.37 -3.60
N PHE A 22 -4.97 -8.99 -3.06
CA PHE A 22 -4.73 -9.05 -1.61
C PHE A 22 -5.78 -8.19 -0.89
N THR A 23 -6.43 -8.74 0.14
CA THR A 23 -7.42 -8.02 0.94
C THR A 23 -7.16 -8.17 2.42
N LEU A 24 -7.35 -7.09 3.17
CA LEU A 24 -7.13 -7.03 4.62
C LEU A 24 -8.35 -6.40 5.30
N THR A 25 -8.98 -7.14 6.21
CA THR A 25 -10.05 -6.61 7.06
C THR A 25 -9.49 -6.28 8.44
N VAL A 26 -9.58 -5.00 8.81
CA VAL A 26 -9.11 -4.50 10.11
C VAL A 26 -10.26 -3.96 10.94
N LYS A 27 -10.14 -4.07 12.25
CA LYS A 27 -11.01 -3.43 13.23
C LYS A 27 -10.26 -2.26 13.89
N ILE A 28 -10.86 -1.07 13.87
CA ILE A 28 -10.33 0.13 14.50
C ILE A 28 -10.71 0.13 15.98
N GLU A 29 -9.74 0.23 16.88
CA GLU A 29 -9.98 0.27 18.33
C GLU A 29 -9.89 1.73 18.85
N PRO A 30 -10.73 2.13 19.82
CA PRO A 30 -11.72 1.35 20.57
C PRO A 30 -13.13 1.33 19.95
N ASP A 31 -13.36 2.10 18.88
CA ASP A 31 -14.69 2.34 18.29
C ASP A 31 -15.32 1.06 17.70
N GLY A 32 -14.46 0.11 17.33
CA GLY A 32 -14.84 -1.20 16.83
C GLY A 32 -15.27 -1.23 15.36
N GLN A 33 -15.21 -0.09 14.67
CA GLN A 33 -15.50 -0.01 13.25
C GLN A 33 -14.57 -0.92 12.45
N THR A 34 -15.15 -1.76 11.58
CA THR A 34 -14.41 -2.64 10.68
C THR A 34 -14.26 -2.01 9.32
N MET A 35 -13.08 -2.15 8.72
CA MET A 35 -12.79 -1.64 7.39
C MET A 35 -12.07 -2.69 6.54
N CYS A 36 -12.51 -2.86 5.30
CA CYS A 36 -11.87 -3.72 4.33
C CYS A 36 -10.98 -2.89 3.41
N LEU A 37 -9.75 -3.35 3.24
CA LEU A 37 -8.73 -2.76 2.37
C LEU A 37 -8.39 -3.74 1.25
N ASP A 38 -8.02 -3.23 0.08
CA ASP A 38 -7.54 -4.06 -1.03
C ASP A 38 -6.19 -3.62 -1.61
N GLY A 39 -5.58 -4.55 -2.32
CA GLY A 39 -4.37 -4.36 -3.12
C GLY A 39 -3.18 -3.87 -2.30
N ARG A 40 -2.52 -2.83 -2.81
CA ARG A 40 -1.27 -2.31 -2.23
C ARG A 40 -1.49 -1.50 -0.96
N VAL A 41 -2.66 -0.90 -0.78
CA VAL A 41 -3.00 -0.20 0.48
C VAL A 41 -3.18 -1.23 1.59
N ALA A 42 -3.91 -2.32 1.33
CA ALA A 42 -4.04 -3.44 2.26
C ALA A 42 -2.68 -4.02 2.66
N TRP A 43 -1.81 -4.28 1.67
CA TRP A 43 -0.46 -4.75 1.94
C TRP A 43 0.33 -3.77 2.83
N ALA A 44 0.33 -2.47 2.51
CA ALA A 44 1.06 -1.47 3.27
C ALA A 44 0.54 -1.35 4.72
N MET A 45 -0.78 -1.42 4.90
CA MET A 45 -1.41 -1.40 6.22
C MET A 45 -1.03 -2.63 7.04
N LYS A 46 -1.00 -3.83 6.44
CA LYS A 46 -0.50 -5.03 7.11
C LYS A 46 0.95 -4.85 7.58
N GLN A 47 1.83 -4.40 6.70
CA GLN A 47 3.23 -4.17 7.05
C GLN A 47 3.38 -3.17 8.22
N LEU A 48 2.57 -2.10 8.24
CA LEU A 48 2.58 -1.12 9.32
C LEU A 48 2.06 -1.70 10.65
N ILE A 49 1.04 -2.55 10.61
CA ILE A 49 0.52 -3.25 11.80
C ILE A 49 1.60 -4.20 12.34
N ASP A 50 2.21 -5.01 11.47
CA ASP A 50 3.23 -5.99 11.83
C ASP A 50 4.51 -5.30 12.38
N ALA A 51 4.90 -4.16 11.81
CA ALA A 51 6.04 -3.37 12.28
C ALA A 51 5.75 -2.62 13.59
N GLY A 52 4.47 -2.42 13.93
CA GLY A 52 4.02 -1.70 15.12
C GLY A 52 4.69 -0.33 15.27
N LYS A 53 5.22 -0.06 16.47
CA LYS A 53 5.92 1.20 16.79
C LYS A 53 7.22 1.40 16.01
N GLY A 54 7.78 0.35 15.41
CA GLY A 54 8.97 0.46 14.57
C GLY A 54 8.67 1.09 13.22
N GLY A 55 7.43 1.00 12.73
CA GLY A 55 7.03 1.54 11.44
C GLY A 55 7.74 0.91 10.24
N CYS A 56 7.42 1.43 9.05
CA CYS A 56 7.99 0.94 7.80
C CYS A 56 8.75 2.03 7.05
N THR A 57 9.88 1.65 6.48
CA THR A 57 10.62 2.43 5.48
C THR A 57 10.69 1.63 4.17
N ALA A 58 10.80 2.34 3.05
CA ALA A 58 11.04 1.71 1.75
C ALA A 58 12.33 0.87 1.72
N ILE A 59 13.27 1.09 2.65
CA ILE A 59 14.52 0.33 2.77
C ILE A 59 14.26 -1.07 3.34
N THR A 60 13.52 -1.18 4.44
CA THR A 60 13.30 -2.47 5.14
C THR A 60 12.08 -3.22 4.60
N HIS A 61 11.09 -2.50 4.07
CA HIS A 61 9.86 -3.05 3.53
C HIS A 61 9.69 -2.54 2.10
N PRO A 62 10.42 -3.09 1.13
CA PRO A 62 10.41 -2.57 -0.23
C PRO A 62 9.00 -2.63 -0.84
N GLY A 63 8.53 -1.47 -1.29
CA GLY A 63 7.23 -1.30 -1.93
C GLY A 63 7.33 -0.26 -3.04
N PRO A 64 6.59 -0.41 -4.17
CA PRO A 64 6.77 0.45 -5.33
C PRO A 64 6.56 1.94 -5.02
N ARG A 65 5.55 2.26 -4.19
CA ARG A 65 5.17 3.64 -3.85
C ARG A 65 4.53 3.73 -2.45
N TRP A 66 5.35 3.73 -1.41
CA TRP A 66 4.86 3.90 -0.04
C TRP A 66 4.03 5.16 0.17
N SER A 67 4.47 6.30 -0.38
CA SER A 67 3.79 7.58 -0.17
C SER A 67 2.36 7.58 -0.71
N ASP A 68 2.10 6.90 -1.84
CA ASP A 68 0.74 6.76 -2.40
C ASP A 68 -0.16 5.89 -1.52
N TYR A 69 0.38 4.78 -1.00
CA TYR A 69 -0.39 3.87 -0.15
C TYR A 69 -0.76 4.53 1.17
N VAL A 70 0.19 5.26 1.77
CA VAL A 70 -0.02 6.01 3.02
C VAL A 70 -0.97 7.19 2.80
N PHE A 71 -0.86 7.90 1.66
CA PHE A 71 -1.80 8.96 1.31
C PHE A 71 -3.24 8.45 1.24
N LYS A 72 -3.47 7.31 0.57
CA LYS A 72 -4.79 6.66 0.50
C LYS A 72 -5.28 6.18 1.85
N ALA A 73 -4.41 5.58 2.66
CA ALA A 73 -4.75 5.15 4.02
C ALA A 73 -5.17 6.33 4.91
N ARG A 74 -4.48 7.47 4.82
CA ARG A 74 -4.86 8.70 5.53
C ARG A 74 -6.21 9.25 5.06
N ALA A 75 -6.49 9.19 3.76
CA ALA A 75 -7.79 9.61 3.21
C ALA A 75 -8.95 8.74 3.74
N LEU A 76 -8.68 7.50 4.15
CA LEU A 76 -9.63 6.60 4.80
C LEU A 76 -9.74 6.83 6.33
N GLY A 77 -8.99 7.79 6.88
CA GLY A 77 -9.06 8.17 8.29
C GLY A 77 -7.98 7.55 9.18
N PHE A 78 -7.04 6.76 8.64
CA PHE A 78 -5.94 6.22 9.45
C PHE A 78 -4.91 7.31 9.80
N VAL A 79 -4.57 7.39 11.08
CA VAL A 79 -3.52 8.27 11.59
C VAL A 79 -2.17 7.58 11.39
N ILE A 80 -1.45 8.03 10.37
CA ILE A 80 -0.09 7.58 10.03
C ILE A 80 0.83 8.80 10.03
N GLU A 81 1.90 8.77 10.82
CA GLU A 81 2.94 9.80 10.84
C GLU A 81 4.04 9.50 9.80
N THR A 82 4.67 10.55 9.28
CA THR A 82 5.88 10.44 8.44
C THR A 82 7.04 11.10 9.15
N VAL A 83 8.00 10.29 9.59
CA VAL A 83 9.28 10.73 10.15
C VAL A 83 10.33 10.70 9.04
N HIS A 84 11.15 11.74 8.94
CA HIS A 84 12.26 11.76 7.97
C HIS A 84 13.53 11.24 8.65
N GLU A 85 14.02 10.10 8.18
CA GLU A 85 15.26 9.48 8.66
C GLU A 85 16.39 9.72 7.68
N GLY A 86 17.47 10.34 8.17
CA GLY A 86 18.70 10.50 7.41
C GLY A 86 19.41 9.15 7.24
N HIS A 87 20.03 8.93 6.09
CA HIS A 87 20.96 7.84 5.87
C HIS A 87 22.28 8.36 5.30
N GLY A 88 23.39 7.78 5.75
CA GLY A 88 24.74 8.08 5.27
C GLY A 88 25.17 7.21 4.09
N GLY A 89 26.49 7.13 3.87
CA GLY A 89 27.11 6.33 2.81
C GLY A 89 27.51 7.17 1.59
N GLN A 90 27.82 6.48 0.48
CA GLN A 90 28.27 7.13 -0.76
C GLN A 90 27.21 8.07 -1.37
N PHE A 91 25.93 7.81 -1.08
CA PHE A 91 24.81 8.63 -1.50
C PHE A 91 23.98 9.00 -0.26
N PRO A 92 24.39 10.03 0.50
CA PRO A 92 23.66 10.44 1.69
C PRO A 92 22.34 11.11 1.30
N GLY A 93 21.33 10.95 2.15
CA GLY A 93 20.00 11.48 1.89
C GLY A 93 19.08 11.30 3.10
N HIS A 94 17.79 11.48 2.87
CA HIS A 94 16.76 11.19 3.85
C HIS A 94 15.63 10.43 3.19
N HIS A 95 14.94 9.62 3.98
CA HIS A 95 13.79 8.86 3.52
C HIS A 95 12.70 8.85 4.59
N ALA A 96 11.49 8.52 4.18
CA ALA A 96 10.36 8.45 5.08
C ALA A 96 10.34 7.12 5.85
N ARG A 97 10.16 7.20 7.17
CA ARG A 97 9.62 6.14 8.02
C ARG A 97 8.17 6.48 8.35
N TYR A 98 7.29 5.53 8.09
CA TYR A 98 5.86 5.65 8.34
C TYR A 98 5.49 4.92 9.62
N LEU A 99 4.83 5.62 10.54
CA LEU A 99 4.42 5.09 11.85
C LEU A 99 2.90 5.08 11.93
N LEU A 100 2.31 3.92 12.21
CA LEU A 100 0.87 3.79 12.41
C LEU A 100 0.53 4.07 13.87
N HIS A 101 -0.28 5.11 14.10
CA HIS A 101 -0.76 5.49 15.44
C HIS A 101 -2.16 4.96 15.72
N THR A 102 -2.94 4.69 14.68
CA THR A 102 -4.27 4.09 14.83
C THR A 102 -4.13 2.66 15.34
N LYS A 103 -4.80 2.34 16.44
CA LYS A 103 -4.80 0.98 17.00
C LYS A 103 -5.75 0.12 16.18
N LEU A 104 -5.20 -0.93 15.56
CA LEU A 104 -5.94 -1.83 14.69
C LEU A 104 -5.74 -3.28 15.15
N SER A 105 -6.80 -4.08 15.00
CA SER A 105 -6.74 -5.54 15.10
C SER A 105 -7.07 -6.14 13.74
N ILE A 106 -6.27 -7.10 13.28
CA ILE A 106 -6.55 -7.83 12.02
C ILE A 106 -7.67 -8.84 12.31
N LEU A 107 -8.76 -8.75 11.54
CA LEU A 107 -9.86 -9.73 11.62
C LEU A 107 -9.69 -10.82 10.56
N GLU A 108 -9.28 -10.43 9.35
CA GLU A 108 -9.06 -11.38 8.26
C GLU A 108 -7.96 -10.88 7.33
N ASP A 109 -7.08 -11.79 6.93
CA ASP A 109 -6.00 -11.56 5.99
C ASP A 109 -6.09 -12.61 4.88
N MET A 110 -6.53 -12.18 3.70
CA MET A 110 -6.60 -13.04 2.53
C MET A 110 -5.47 -12.68 1.57
N ALA A 111 -4.34 -13.34 1.78
CA ALA A 111 -3.22 -13.30 0.87
C ALA A 111 -3.48 -14.22 -0.33
N VAL A 112 -3.49 -13.63 -1.53
CA VAL A 112 -3.46 -14.42 -2.76
C VAL A 112 -2.01 -14.84 -2.95
N ALA A 113 -1.71 -16.11 -2.68
CA ALA A 113 -0.44 -16.70 -3.09
C ALA A 113 -0.30 -16.55 -4.61
N ALA A 114 0.75 -15.87 -5.04
CA ALA A 114 1.12 -15.65 -6.44
C ALA A 114 1.85 -16.87 -7.00
#